data_AF-A0A2J0LU12-F1
#
_entry.id   AF-A0A2J0LU12-F1
#
_cell.length_a   1.000
_cell.length_b   1.000
_cell.length_c   1.000
_cell.angle_alpha   90.00
_cell.angle_beta   90.00
_cell.angle_gamma   90.00
#
_symmetry.space_group_name_H-M   'P 1'
#
loop_
_entity.id
_entity.type
_entity.pdbx_description
1 polymer ?
#
loop_
_entity_poly.entity_id
_entity_poly.type
_entity_poly.pdbx_seq_one_letter_code
_entity_poly.pdbx_strand_id
1 'polypeptide(L)'
;MFMLMHRYYKGSALVFSLVVLSFLLMSAVSLATISAIARKSSLSSKSSNIAFQSADSILERMLQKIYTTPGDPDPYPTISNLATSLSSSCSGSTISGSTTDGTYTAKFYDINDTVVTCNDTNWHDAVRKVKFQSLYGTNNRAIEINITPTCHQVEYGGVTYPASTFVTGIVPHCWMTEDLNYDTASGDLWNPEDVTVVTNPVT
;
A
#
# COMPACT_ATOMS: atom_id res chain seq x y z
N MET A 1 12.32 -0.13 -91.75
CA MET A 1 12.20 -1.44 -91.07
C MET A 1 12.09 -1.18 -89.58
N PHE A 2 10.85 -1.29 -89.06
CA PHE A 2 10.44 -1.46 -87.65
C PHE A 2 11.40 -0.93 -86.57
N MET A 3 11.19 0.26 -85.99
CA MET A 3 10.15 0.55 -84.98
C MET A 3 9.89 -0.64 -84.04
N LEU A 4 10.85 -0.96 -83.17
CA LEU A 4 10.65 -1.93 -82.09
C LEU A 4 10.93 -1.30 -80.73
N MET A 5 9.86 -1.29 -79.94
CA MET A 5 9.83 -1.42 -78.48
C MET A 5 10.46 -0.31 -77.63
N HIS A 6 9.76 0.82 -77.56
CA HIS A 6 9.83 1.74 -76.44
C HIS A 6 8.63 1.51 -75.48
N ARG A 7 8.47 0.30 -74.94
CA ARG A 7 7.38 -0.05 -74.01
C ARG A 7 7.83 -0.98 -72.88
N TYR A 8 8.70 -0.51 -71.98
CA TYR A 8 9.01 -1.24 -70.73
C TYR A 8 9.22 -0.36 -69.48
N TYR A 9 8.71 0.88 -69.46
CA TYR A 9 8.90 1.80 -68.31
C TYR A 9 7.65 2.11 -67.48
N LYS A 10 6.48 1.56 -67.81
CA LYS A 10 5.21 1.90 -67.12
C LYS A 10 4.81 0.92 -66.01
N GLY A 11 5.41 -0.27 -65.95
CA GLY A 11 5.15 -1.25 -64.88
C GLY A 11 5.94 -1.01 -63.59
N SER A 12 7.16 -0.47 -63.68
CA SER A 12 8.07 -0.36 -62.52
C SER A 12 7.66 0.71 -61.50
N ALA A 13 6.97 1.77 -61.92
CA ALA A 13 6.53 2.85 -61.02
C ALA A 13 5.46 2.37 -60.02
N LEU A 14 4.59 1.44 -60.46
CA LEU A 14 3.55 0.85 -59.61
C LEU A 14 4.19 -0.08 -58.57
N VAL A 15 5.12 -0.94 -58.98
CA VAL A 15 5.83 -1.84 -58.07
C VAL A 15 6.69 -1.06 -57.07
N PHE A 16 7.40 -0.03 -57.52
CA PHE A 16 8.19 0.84 -56.63
C PHE A 16 7.32 1.54 -55.59
N SER A 17 6.19 2.11 -56.01
CA SER A 17 5.22 2.73 -55.09
C SER A 17 4.67 1.73 -54.07
N LEU A 18 4.40 0.49 -54.49
CA LEU A 18 3.89 -0.57 -53.62
C LEU A 18 4.93 -1.00 -52.58
N VAL A 19 6.19 -1.10 -52.98
CA VAL A 19 7.30 -1.40 -52.06
C VAL A 19 7.47 -0.27 -51.04
N VAL A 20 7.51 0.99 -51.46
CA VAL A 20 7.61 2.14 -50.54
C VAL A 20 6.41 2.20 -49.60
N LEU A 21 5.19 1.99 -50.11
CA LEU A 21 3.99 1.94 -49.30
C LEU A 21 4.03 0.81 -48.27
N SER A 22 4.61 -0.35 -48.62
CA SER A 22 4.75 -1.48 -47.68
C SER A 22 5.67 -1.14 -46.51
N PHE A 23 6.78 -0.43 -46.75
CA PHE A 23 7.67 0.04 -45.69
C PHE A 23 7.01 1.10 -44.80
N LEU A 24 6.23 2.01 -45.39
CA LEU A 24 5.45 3.00 -44.64
C LEU A 24 4.40 2.35 -43.76
N LEU A 25 3.67 1.35 -44.28
CA LEU A 25 2.66 0.59 -43.54
C LEU A 25 3.31 -0.20 -42.38
N MET A 26 4.43 -0.87 -42.61
CA MET A 26 5.17 -1.58 -41.54
C MET A 26 5.60 -0.63 -40.42
N SER A 27 6.10 0.55 -40.78
CA SER A 27 6.51 1.57 -39.80
C SER A 27 5.31 2.10 -39.00
N ALA A 28 4.19 2.39 -39.67
CA ALA A 28 2.97 2.87 -39.03
C ALA A 28 2.37 1.84 -38.06
N VAL A 29 2.32 0.56 -38.46
CA VAL A 29 1.82 -0.53 -37.59
C VAL A 29 2.71 -0.70 -36.36
N SER A 30 4.04 -0.59 -36.53
CA SER A 30 5.00 -0.68 -35.42
C SER A 30 4.80 0.46 -34.40
N LEU A 31 4.61 1.69 -34.88
CA LEU A 31 4.34 2.84 -34.00
C LEU A 31 2.98 2.73 -33.30
N ALA A 32 1.95 2.26 -34.02
CA ALA A 32 0.62 2.07 -33.45
C ALA A 32 0.61 1.00 -32.35
N THR A 33 1.31 -0.11 -32.56
CA THR A 33 1.43 -1.19 -31.59
C THR A 33 2.20 -0.75 -30.34
N ILE A 34 3.35 -0.09 -30.50
CA ILE A 34 4.12 0.46 -29.36
C ILE A 34 3.26 1.45 -28.56
N SER A 35 2.53 2.34 -29.23
CA SER A 35 1.65 3.31 -28.57
C SER A 35 0.52 2.63 -27.79
N ALA A 36 -0.07 1.58 -28.35
CA ALA A 36 -1.11 0.80 -27.68
C ALA A 36 -0.56 0.06 -26.44
N ILE A 37 0.63 -0.52 -26.55
CA ILE A 37 1.32 -1.19 -25.44
C ILE A 37 1.65 -0.16 -24.35
N ALA A 38 2.29 0.96 -24.70
CA ALA A 38 2.64 2.02 -23.76
C ALA A 38 1.42 2.58 -23.03
N ARG A 39 0.30 2.77 -23.73
CA ARG A 39 -0.96 3.22 -23.12
C ARG A 39 -1.52 2.19 -22.14
N LYS A 40 -1.53 0.91 -22.50
CA LYS A 40 -1.98 -0.17 -21.59
C LYS A 40 -1.09 -0.25 -20.36
N SER A 41 0.23 -0.20 -20.54
CA SER A 41 1.19 -0.17 -19.43
C SER A 41 0.98 1.04 -18.53
N SER A 42 0.82 2.23 -19.09
CA SER A 42 0.55 3.46 -18.32
C SER A 42 -0.75 3.37 -17.51
N LEU A 43 -1.83 2.84 -18.10
CA LEU A 43 -3.09 2.65 -17.40
C LEU A 43 -2.95 1.63 -16.25
N SER A 44 -2.27 0.52 -16.47
CA SER A 44 -1.98 -0.47 -15.41
C SER A 44 -1.16 0.14 -14.28
N SER A 45 -0.11 0.91 -14.60
CA SER A 45 0.68 1.63 -13.59
C SER A 45 -0.17 2.63 -12.81
N LYS A 46 -1.05 3.38 -13.49
CA LYS A 46 -1.97 4.32 -12.82
C LYS A 46 -2.93 3.61 -11.87
N SER A 47 -3.59 2.53 -12.32
CA SER A 47 -4.50 1.75 -11.47
C SER A 47 -3.78 1.12 -10.27
N SER A 48 -2.55 0.66 -10.48
CA SER A 48 -1.69 0.17 -9.40
C SER A 48 -1.35 1.27 -8.39
N ASN A 49 -0.99 2.46 -8.83
CA ASN A 49 -0.67 3.58 -7.95
C ASN A 49 -1.87 4.02 -7.12
N ILE A 50 -3.07 4.01 -7.72
CA ILE A 50 -4.33 4.28 -6.99
C ILE A 50 -4.58 3.20 -5.94
N ALA A 51 -4.42 1.91 -6.29
CA ALA A 51 -4.57 0.82 -5.33
C ALA A 51 -3.61 0.97 -4.14
N PHE A 52 -2.36 1.38 -4.38
CA PHE A 52 -1.38 1.67 -3.32
C PHE A 52 -1.76 2.87 -2.46
N GLN A 53 -2.11 4.02 -3.05
CA GLN A 53 -2.50 5.21 -2.30
C GLN A 53 -3.77 4.97 -1.46
N SER A 54 -4.73 4.24 -2.02
CA SER A 54 -5.90 3.81 -1.26
C SER A 54 -5.52 2.84 -0.14
N ALA A 55 -4.58 1.93 -0.36
CA ALA A 55 -4.15 1.01 0.69
C ALA A 55 -3.49 1.75 1.85
N ASP A 56 -2.58 2.67 1.53
CA ASP A 56 -1.82 3.46 2.48
C ASP A 56 -2.73 4.35 3.34
N SER A 57 -3.61 5.13 2.70
CA SER A 57 -4.55 6.00 3.43
C SER A 57 -5.56 5.25 4.31
N ILE A 58 -5.98 4.05 3.94
CA ILE A 58 -6.88 3.22 4.77
C ILE A 58 -6.08 2.59 5.91
N LEU A 59 -4.87 2.13 5.63
CA LEU A 59 -3.98 1.56 6.64
C LEU A 59 -3.63 2.61 7.70
N GLU A 60 -3.31 3.83 7.31
CA GLU A 60 -3.07 4.96 8.24
C GLU A 60 -4.28 5.20 9.15
N ARG A 61 -5.50 5.24 8.59
CA ARG A 61 -6.73 5.38 9.39
C ARG A 61 -6.98 4.20 10.32
N MET A 62 -6.63 2.99 9.88
CA MET A 62 -6.72 1.79 10.70
C MET A 62 -5.72 1.87 11.86
N LEU A 63 -4.47 2.27 11.60
CA LEU A 63 -3.44 2.44 12.61
C LEU A 63 -3.82 3.52 13.62
N GLN A 64 -4.30 4.68 13.17
CA GLN A 64 -4.79 5.74 14.07
C GLN A 64 -5.88 5.26 15.04
N LYS A 65 -6.66 4.25 14.65
CA LYS A 65 -7.69 3.64 15.51
C LYS A 65 -7.17 2.51 16.38
N ILE A 66 -6.16 1.78 15.91
CA ILE A 66 -5.47 0.75 16.71
C ILE A 66 -4.71 1.42 17.85
N TYR A 67 -3.93 2.46 17.53
CA TYR A 67 -3.18 3.27 18.49
C TYR A 67 -4.07 4.32 19.12
N THR A 68 -4.90 3.90 20.08
CA THR A 68 -5.69 4.82 20.89
C THR A 68 -4.91 5.26 22.13
N THR A 69 -5.11 6.51 22.53
CA THR A 69 -4.40 7.14 23.64
C THR A 69 -4.62 6.35 24.94
N PRO A 70 -3.56 5.99 25.66
CA PRO A 70 -3.71 5.21 26.87
C PRO A 70 -4.42 6.02 27.95
N GLY A 71 -5.39 5.38 28.60
CA GLY A 71 -6.30 6.01 29.56
C GLY A 71 -7.77 5.95 29.12
N ASP A 72 -8.06 5.68 27.85
CA ASP A 72 -9.40 5.29 27.42
C ASP A 72 -9.62 3.79 27.67
N PRO A 73 -10.79 3.37 28.19
CA PRO A 73 -11.16 1.96 28.21
C PRO A 73 -11.18 1.47 26.76
N ASP A 74 -10.49 0.36 26.48
CA ASP A 74 -10.33 -0.24 25.16
C ASP A 74 -11.49 0.13 24.21
N PRO A 75 -11.32 1.13 23.32
CA PRO A 75 -12.45 1.65 22.55
C PRO A 75 -12.97 0.58 21.57
N TYR A 76 -12.14 -0.43 21.31
CA TYR A 76 -12.41 -1.54 20.42
C TYR A 76 -12.11 -2.88 21.12
N PRO A 77 -13.05 -3.40 21.94
CA PRO A 77 -12.82 -4.64 22.69
C PRO A 77 -12.62 -5.87 21.79
N THR A 78 -12.99 -5.79 20.51
CA THR A 78 -12.69 -6.81 19.50
C THR A 78 -12.29 -6.15 18.19
N ILE A 79 -11.61 -6.90 17.31
CA ILE A 79 -11.32 -6.49 15.93
C ILE A 79 -12.62 -6.17 15.16
N SER A 80 -13.74 -6.82 15.48
CA SER A 80 -15.04 -6.50 14.89
C SER A 80 -15.54 -5.10 15.25
N ASN A 81 -15.27 -4.63 16.48
CA ASN A 81 -15.58 -3.25 16.87
C ASN A 81 -14.69 -2.25 16.11
N LEU A 82 -13.40 -2.57 15.95
CA LEU A 82 -12.48 -1.79 15.11
C LEU A 82 -13.01 -1.68 13.67
N ALA A 83 -13.40 -2.81 13.07
CA ALA A 83 -13.95 -2.86 11.71
C ALA A 83 -15.20 -1.99 11.57
N THR A 84 -16.11 -2.05 12.55
CA THR A 84 -17.33 -1.24 12.57
C THR A 84 -16.99 0.25 12.60
N SER A 85 -15.96 0.65 13.35
CA SER A 85 -15.49 2.03 13.43
C SER A 85 -14.85 2.55 12.12
N LEU A 86 -14.45 1.62 11.24
CA LEU A 86 -13.93 1.87 9.89
C LEU A 86 -15.05 1.76 8.83
N SER A 87 -16.32 1.72 9.24
CA SER A 87 -17.47 1.49 8.36
C SER A 87 -17.33 0.21 7.53
N SER A 88 -16.75 -0.83 8.13
CA SER A 88 -16.39 -2.08 7.48
C SER A 88 -16.91 -3.28 8.26
N SER A 89 -16.90 -4.45 7.62
CA SER A 89 -17.36 -5.69 8.20
C SER A 89 -16.18 -6.57 8.60
N CYS A 90 -16.31 -7.35 9.68
CA CYS A 90 -15.34 -8.38 10.03
C CYS A 90 -16.03 -9.75 10.01
N SER A 91 -15.51 -10.68 9.23
CA SER A 91 -16.04 -12.05 9.15
C SER A 91 -14.93 -13.07 9.37
N GLY A 92 -15.11 -13.91 10.40
CA GLY A 92 -14.12 -14.89 10.84
C GLY A 92 -12.86 -14.22 11.37
N SER A 93 -11.94 -13.86 10.47
CA SER A 93 -10.68 -13.19 10.76
C SER A 93 -10.28 -12.12 9.74
N THR A 94 -11.21 -11.76 8.85
CA THR A 94 -10.95 -10.82 7.76
C THR A 94 -11.84 -9.61 7.92
N ILE A 95 -11.23 -8.43 8.04
CA ILE A 95 -11.92 -7.17 7.84
C ILE A 95 -12.07 -6.96 6.34
N SER A 96 -13.27 -6.63 5.88
CA SER A 96 -13.57 -6.30 4.49
C SER A 96 -14.36 -5.01 4.43
N GLY A 97 -13.91 -4.08 3.59
CA GLY A 97 -14.53 -2.78 3.40
C GLY A 97 -14.43 -2.29 1.96
N SER A 98 -15.13 -1.21 1.67
CA SER A 98 -15.10 -0.53 0.38
C SER A 98 -14.96 0.97 0.57
N THR A 99 -14.11 1.59 -0.23
CA THR A 99 -13.97 3.04 -0.37
C THR A 99 -14.39 3.46 -1.78
N THR A 100 -14.36 4.76 -2.04
CA THR A 100 -14.57 5.30 -3.40
C THR A 100 -13.52 4.78 -4.39
N ASP A 101 -12.32 4.43 -3.90
CA ASP A 101 -11.15 4.06 -4.69
C ASP A 101 -10.87 2.56 -4.74
N GLY A 102 -11.76 1.72 -4.20
CA GLY A 102 -11.61 0.27 -4.28
C GLY A 102 -12.23 -0.51 -3.12
N THR A 103 -12.03 -1.82 -3.14
CA THR A 103 -12.35 -2.70 -2.00
C THR A 103 -11.07 -3.09 -1.31
N TYR A 104 -11.12 -3.31 0.00
CA TYR A 104 -9.95 -3.74 0.75
C TYR A 104 -10.28 -4.87 1.71
N THR A 105 -9.24 -5.63 2.07
CA THR A 105 -9.30 -6.64 3.11
C THR A 105 -8.10 -6.51 4.04
N ALA A 106 -8.28 -6.76 5.33
CA ALA A 106 -7.21 -6.78 6.31
C ALA A 106 -7.30 -8.01 7.20
N LYS A 107 -6.15 -8.55 7.57
CA LYS A 107 -6.00 -9.68 8.50
C LYS A 107 -4.93 -9.36 9.52
N PHE A 108 -5.18 -9.75 10.76
CA PHE A 108 -4.26 -9.59 11.86
C PHE A 108 -3.60 -10.91 12.19
N TYR A 109 -2.32 -10.84 12.57
CA TYR A 109 -1.49 -12.00 12.89
C TYR A 109 -0.81 -11.79 14.23
N ASP A 110 -0.67 -12.87 14.98
CA ASP A 110 0.12 -12.91 16.21
C ASP A 110 1.62 -13.07 15.93
N ILE A 111 2.42 -13.22 16.99
CA ILE A 111 3.87 -13.44 16.90
C ILE A 111 4.26 -14.75 16.19
N ASN A 112 3.34 -15.72 16.11
CA ASN A 112 3.54 -17.02 15.48
C ASN A 112 2.95 -17.09 14.05
N ASP A 113 2.63 -15.95 13.44
CA ASP A 113 1.93 -15.86 12.15
C ASP A 113 0.55 -16.58 12.14
N THR A 114 -0.07 -16.75 13.31
CA THR A 114 -1.43 -17.27 13.45
C THR A 114 -2.41 -16.13 13.29
N VAL A 115 -3.45 -16.39 12.49
CA VAL A 115 -4.47 -15.39 12.18
C VAL A 115 -5.37 -15.16 13.41
N VAL A 116 -5.46 -13.90 13.86
CA VAL A 116 -6.33 -13.49 14.97
C VAL A 116 -7.76 -13.30 14.46
N THR A 117 -8.73 -13.79 15.23
CA THR A 117 -10.15 -13.75 14.83
C THR A 117 -10.82 -12.42 15.16
N CYS A 118 -11.86 -12.08 14.41
CA CYS A 118 -12.63 -10.85 14.57
C CYS A 118 -13.20 -10.65 15.98
N ASN A 119 -13.47 -11.74 16.71
CA ASN A 119 -14.13 -11.75 18.01
C ASN A 119 -13.14 -11.96 19.17
N ASP A 120 -11.83 -11.99 18.89
CA ASP A 120 -10.82 -12.12 19.94
C ASP A 120 -10.84 -10.86 20.81
N THR A 121 -11.03 -11.04 22.12
CA THR A 121 -11.07 -9.95 23.11
C THR A 121 -9.70 -9.53 23.59
N ASN A 122 -8.67 -10.37 23.37
CA ASN A 122 -7.29 -10.11 23.77
C ASN A 122 -6.42 -9.73 22.57
N TRP A 123 -7.06 -9.30 21.48
CA TRP A 123 -6.39 -9.05 20.21
C TRP A 123 -5.32 -7.95 20.33
N HIS A 124 -5.51 -6.95 21.18
CA HIS A 124 -4.55 -5.88 21.40
C HIS A 124 -3.19 -6.38 21.90
N ASP A 125 -3.19 -7.39 22.78
CA ASP A 125 -1.96 -7.98 23.31
C ASP A 125 -1.39 -9.06 22.40
N ALA A 126 -2.22 -9.72 21.59
CA ALA A 126 -1.81 -10.83 20.73
C ALA A 126 -1.26 -10.37 19.37
N VAL A 127 -1.84 -9.32 18.79
CA VAL A 127 -1.53 -8.89 17.43
C VAL A 127 -0.14 -8.27 17.35
N ARG A 128 0.64 -8.73 16.36
CA ARG A 128 1.98 -8.19 16.04
C ARG A 128 2.14 -7.76 14.60
N LYS A 129 1.19 -8.12 13.73
CA LYS A 129 1.30 -7.89 12.30
C LYS A 129 -0.06 -7.72 11.65
N VAL A 130 -0.12 -6.81 10.68
CA VAL A 130 -1.28 -6.58 9.81
C VAL A 130 -0.88 -6.86 8.38
N LYS A 131 -1.67 -7.70 7.71
CA LYS A 131 -1.63 -7.81 6.24
C LYS A 131 -2.86 -7.15 5.68
N PHE A 132 -2.64 -6.09 4.93
CA PHE A 132 -3.65 -5.30 4.25
C PHE A 132 -3.59 -5.59 2.75
N GLN A 133 -4.75 -5.68 2.09
CA GLN A 133 -4.86 -5.84 0.65
C GLN A 133 -5.88 -4.86 0.10
N SER A 134 -5.51 -4.11 -0.94
CA SER A 134 -6.37 -3.21 -1.69
C SER A 134 -6.57 -3.71 -3.12
N LEU A 135 -7.81 -3.66 -3.58
CA LEU A 135 -8.22 -4.03 -4.92
C LEU A 135 -8.83 -2.83 -5.62
N TYR A 136 -8.21 -2.41 -6.73
CA TYR A 136 -8.77 -1.44 -7.67
C TYR A 136 -8.87 -2.02 -9.07
N GLY A 137 -10.10 -2.23 -9.55
CA GLY A 137 -10.37 -2.97 -10.78
C GLY A 137 -9.86 -4.40 -10.67
N THR A 138 -8.86 -4.77 -11.48
CA THR A 138 -8.20 -6.09 -11.44
C THR A 138 -6.83 -6.08 -10.76
N ASN A 139 -6.38 -4.93 -10.24
CA ASN A 139 -5.05 -4.80 -9.65
C ASN A 139 -5.18 -4.94 -8.13
N ASN A 140 -4.47 -5.93 -7.56
CA ASN A 140 -4.38 -6.16 -6.13
C ASN A 140 -3.00 -5.71 -5.64
N ARG A 141 -2.97 -4.94 -4.54
CA ARG A 141 -1.76 -4.54 -3.83
C ARG A 141 -1.88 -4.94 -2.37
N ALA A 142 -0.84 -5.57 -1.83
CA ALA A 142 -0.77 -5.97 -0.45
C ALA A 142 0.32 -5.16 0.28
N ILE A 143 0.03 -4.75 1.51
CA ILE A 143 0.95 -4.11 2.44
C ILE A 143 1.00 -4.97 3.69
N GLU A 144 2.20 -5.23 4.19
CA GLU A 144 2.43 -5.92 5.45
C GLU A 144 3.22 -5.00 6.36
N ILE A 145 2.72 -4.81 7.57
CA ILE A 145 3.38 -4.01 8.61
C ILE A 145 3.34 -4.76 9.94
N ASN A 146 4.39 -4.57 10.74
CA ASN A 146 4.38 -4.99 12.13
C ASN A 146 3.79 -3.87 12.98
N ILE A 147 3.01 -4.24 13.99
CA ILE A 147 2.32 -3.28 14.87
C ILE A 147 2.36 -3.77 16.31
N THR A 148 2.25 -2.84 17.25
CA THR A 148 2.11 -3.10 18.68
C THR A 148 0.94 -2.29 19.22
N PRO A 149 -0.29 -2.82 19.21
CA PRO A 149 -1.50 -2.05 19.56
C PRO A 149 -1.46 -1.35 20.92
N THR A 150 -0.68 -1.88 21.87
CA THR A 150 -0.53 -1.30 23.19
C THR A 150 0.61 -0.27 23.25
N CYS A 151 0.27 1.00 23.44
CA CYS A 151 1.22 2.00 23.88
C CYS A 151 1.51 1.82 25.38
N HIS A 152 2.60 1.13 25.72
CA HIS A 152 3.19 1.30 27.04
C HIS A 152 3.95 2.62 27.11
N GLN A 153 4.01 3.18 28.31
CA GLN A 153 4.44 4.55 28.60
C GLN A 153 5.74 4.96 27.88
N VAL A 154 5.79 6.20 27.39
CA VAL A 154 7.00 6.74 26.77
C VAL A 154 7.84 7.38 27.86
N GLU A 155 9.08 6.94 28.01
CA GLU A 155 10.06 7.56 28.90
C GLU A 155 10.82 8.63 28.12
N TYR A 156 10.81 9.88 28.63
CA TYR A 156 11.55 10.98 28.02
C TYR A 156 12.34 11.69 29.12
N GLY A 157 13.67 11.69 29.02
CA GLY A 157 14.55 12.34 30.00
C GLY A 157 14.46 11.75 31.42
N GLY A 158 14.27 10.43 31.55
CA GLY A 158 14.18 9.74 32.85
C GLY A 158 12.83 9.94 33.58
N VAL A 159 11.83 10.47 32.88
CA VAL A 159 10.48 10.64 33.41
C VAL A 159 9.52 9.77 32.60
N THR A 160 8.81 8.90 33.29
CA THR A 160 7.76 8.06 32.69
C THR A 160 6.48 8.88 32.59
N TYR A 161 6.01 9.11 31.37
CA TYR A 161 4.75 9.82 31.15
C TYR A 161 3.63 8.81 30.89
N PRO A 162 2.50 8.89 31.63
CA PRO A 162 1.31 8.18 31.20
C PRO A 162 0.88 8.78 29.87
N ALA A 163 0.69 7.94 28.86
CA ALA A 163 0.50 8.45 27.51
C ALA A 163 -0.86 9.16 27.27
N SER A 164 -1.68 9.31 28.33
CA SER A 164 -2.81 10.25 28.44
C SER A 164 -2.41 11.74 28.51
N THR A 165 -1.13 12.07 28.75
CA THR A 165 -0.69 13.46 29.01
C THR A 165 -0.26 14.21 27.73
N PHE A 166 -0.27 13.57 26.57
CA PHE A 166 0.30 14.11 25.31
C PHE A 166 -0.72 14.89 24.46
N VAL A 167 -1.45 15.86 25.05
CA VAL A 167 -2.58 16.53 24.36
C VAL A 167 -2.23 17.89 23.73
N THR A 168 -1.05 18.48 23.92
CA THR A 168 -0.82 19.87 23.42
C THR A 168 0.55 20.19 22.82
N GLY A 169 1.40 19.21 22.52
CA GLY A 169 2.71 19.42 21.87
C GLY A 169 2.83 18.69 20.54
N ILE A 170 3.65 19.21 19.62
CA ILE A 170 4.13 18.51 18.42
C ILE A 170 5.06 17.37 18.89
N VAL A 171 4.48 16.29 19.42
CA VAL A 171 5.21 15.12 19.90
C VAL A 171 4.66 13.91 19.13
N PRO A 172 5.51 13.00 18.62
CA PRO A 172 5.06 11.87 17.81
C PRO A 172 4.05 11.01 18.57
N HIS A 173 2.88 10.81 17.98
CA HIS A 173 1.93 9.81 18.43
C HIS A 173 2.56 8.42 18.28
N CYS A 174 2.18 7.42 19.10
CA CYS A 174 2.82 6.08 19.05
C CYS A 174 2.82 5.44 17.65
N TRP A 175 1.77 5.70 16.86
CA TRP A 175 1.66 5.23 15.49
C TRP A 175 2.69 5.86 14.54
N MET A 176 3.20 7.06 14.86
CA MET A 176 4.27 7.74 14.11
C MET A 176 5.66 7.24 14.52
N THR A 177 5.86 6.82 15.78
CA THR A 177 7.15 6.34 16.26
C THR A 177 7.51 4.98 15.65
N GLU A 178 6.53 4.12 15.36
CA GLU A 178 6.78 2.87 14.63
C GLU A 178 7.13 3.10 13.15
N ASP A 179 6.49 4.08 12.48
CA ASP A 179 6.84 4.48 11.11
C ASP A 179 8.28 5.05 11.02
N LEU A 180 8.72 5.79 12.06
CA LEU A 180 10.06 6.38 12.12
C LEU A 180 11.16 5.38 12.54
N ASN A 181 10.80 4.27 13.20
CA ASN A 181 11.78 3.25 13.60
C ASN A 181 12.20 2.30 12.47
N TYR A 182 11.55 2.36 11.30
CA TYR A 182 11.96 1.59 10.12
C TYR A 182 13.31 2.04 9.52
N ASP A 183 13.82 3.24 9.88
CA ASP A 183 15.07 3.79 9.35
C ASP A 183 16.26 3.76 10.34
N THR A 184 16.12 3.16 11.52
CA THR A 184 17.26 3.02 12.46
C THR A 184 18.31 1.99 12.00
N ALA A 185 18.07 1.30 10.89
CA ALA A 185 19.04 0.43 10.23
C ALA A 185 19.91 1.15 9.18
N SER A 186 19.65 2.42 8.86
CA SER A 186 20.49 3.20 7.95
C SER A 186 20.91 4.51 8.63
N GLY A 187 22.18 4.52 9.07
CA GLY A 187 22.73 5.55 9.93
C GLY A 187 22.66 6.97 9.35
N ASP A 188 22.70 7.91 10.29
CA ASP A 188 22.89 9.34 10.13
C ASP A 188 21.67 10.12 9.61
N LEU A 189 20.76 10.44 10.54
CA LEU A 189 20.28 11.80 10.84
C LEU A 189 19.20 11.70 11.94
N TRP A 190 19.62 11.95 13.19
CA TRP A 190 18.88 12.16 14.46
C TRP A 190 19.56 11.33 15.54
N ASN A 191 20.28 11.98 16.46
CA ASN A 191 21.01 11.30 17.53
C ASN A 191 20.01 10.62 18.48
N PRO A 192 19.90 9.28 18.49
CA PRO A 192 18.88 8.55 19.23
C PRO A 192 19.35 8.09 20.62
N GLU A 193 20.39 8.72 21.18
CA GLU A 193 21.00 8.29 22.46
C GLU A 193 20.10 8.46 23.70
N ASP A 194 18.87 9.00 23.57
CA ASP A 194 17.95 9.22 24.69
C ASP A 194 16.64 8.40 24.65
N VAL A 195 16.45 7.47 23.71
CA VAL A 195 15.24 6.62 23.69
C VAL A 195 15.60 5.17 23.96
N THR A 196 15.77 4.85 25.24
CA THR A 196 15.83 3.45 25.69
C THR A 196 14.42 2.92 25.90
N VAL A 197 13.98 2.01 25.03
CA VAL A 197 12.76 1.23 25.26
C VAL A 197 13.03 0.23 26.39
N VAL A 198 12.52 0.53 27.59
CA VAL A 198 12.60 -0.39 28.73
C VAL A 198 11.57 -1.49 28.54
N THR A 199 11.99 -2.64 28.03
CA THR A 199 11.18 -3.87 28.09
C THR A 199 11.32 -4.47 29.49
N ASN A 200 10.32 -4.31 30.35
CA ASN A 200 10.29 -5.05 31.61
C ASN A 200 10.05 -6.55 31.34
N PRO A 201 10.82 -7.47 31.95
CA PRO A 201 10.55 -8.89 31.87
C PRO A 201 9.26 -9.23 32.62
N VAL A 202 8.36 -9.92 31.94
CA VAL A 202 7.12 -10.47 32.53
C VAL A 202 7.52 -11.58 33.52
N THR A 203 7.20 -11.39 34.80
CA THR A 203 7.19 -12.45 35.84
C THR A 203 5.88 -13.20 35.85
#